data_AF-A0A6M4BH98-F1
#
_entry.id   AF-A0A6M4BH98-F1
#
_cell.length_a   1.000
_cell.length_b   1.000
_cell.length_c   1.000
_cell.angle_alpha   90.00
_cell.angle_beta   90.00
_cell.angle_gamma   90.00
#
_symmetry.space_group_name_H-M   'P 1'
#
loop_
_entity.id
_entity.type
_entity.pdbx_description
1 polymer ?
#
loop_
_entity_poly.entity_id
_entity_poly.type
_entity_poly.pdbx_seq_one_letter_code
_entity_poly.pdbx_strand_id
1 'polypeptide(L)'
;RCNLLWSAPKTLMIGWVDTVRICVIRKRSPVELQTRDVTEYLVDPVYTFQTDYYISGLGPLDDQLVLLGVPKECDAETGKAQRPVLSVADYKDCEFCELSTDSLNIRGYEEYSCNDYYLDMLIEENRFFIVSPKDIVIASPYDIDDRVNWLTKHGRFEKAITVLEEIGGKTMKHSVVTVGVQYLDHLLAEHLYEEAAILCARICKNDKVLWENQILKFAEVNQLRTISPYVPKTQEQALSPQIYELIFYEYLKVDPHGFLKIVQEWNPTLYKSGVIVNKVLEHLLTTEVDKNIYLEALALLYCYQ
;
A
#
# COMPACT_ATOMS: atom_id res chain seq x y z
N ARG A 1 -18.39 9.09 -32.40
CA ARG A 1 -17.01 9.53 -32.73
C ARG A 1 -16.19 8.31 -33.17
N CYS A 2 -15.17 8.47 -34.01
CA CYS A 2 -14.19 7.41 -34.27
C CYS A 2 -13.07 7.49 -33.22
N ASN A 3 -12.79 6.39 -32.52
CA ASN A 3 -11.69 6.31 -31.55
C ASN A 3 -10.55 5.52 -32.20
N LEU A 4 -9.39 6.16 -32.37
CA LEU A 4 -8.21 5.58 -33.00
C LEU A 4 -7.08 5.53 -31.99
N LEU A 5 -6.44 4.37 -31.86
CA LEU A 5 -5.36 4.18 -30.91
C LEU A 5 -4.28 3.26 -31.47
N TRP A 6 -3.03 3.67 -31.32
CA TRP A 6 -1.90 2.80 -31.59
C TRP A 6 -1.57 1.99 -30.35
N SER A 7 -1.81 0.67 -30.40
CA SER A 7 -1.41 -0.24 -29.32
C SER A 7 0.04 -0.71 -29.46
N ALA A 8 0.58 -0.69 -30.68
CA ALA A 8 1.97 -1.00 -30.99
C ALA A 8 2.41 -0.25 -32.26
N PRO A 9 3.72 -0.19 -32.59
CA PRO A 9 4.21 0.56 -33.75
C PRO A 9 3.59 0.19 -35.11
N LYS A 10 2.98 -1.01 -35.21
CA LYS A 10 2.31 -1.51 -36.43
C LYS A 10 0.88 -1.97 -36.17
N THR A 11 0.32 -1.73 -34.99
CA THR A 11 -1.03 -2.19 -34.64
C THR A 11 -1.90 -1.00 -34.29
N LEU A 12 -2.99 -0.84 -35.04
CA LEU A 12 -3.96 0.24 -34.90
C LEU A 12 -5.31 -0.35 -34.47
N MET A 13 -5.82 0.11 -33.34
CA MET A 13 -7.16 -0.18 -32.85
C MET A 13 -8.12 0.93 -33.29
N ILE A 14 -9.27 0.53 -33.82
CA ILE A 14 -10.29 1.42 -34.36
C ILE A 14 -11.62 1.08 -33.71
N GLY A 15 -12.19 2.01 -32.97
CA GLY A 15 -13.51 1.91 -32.35
C GLY A 15 -14.48 2.83 -33.06
N TRP A 16 -15.53 2.27 -33.65
CA TRP A 16 -16.56 3.02 -34.36
C TRP A 16 -17.95 2.54 -33.98
N VAL A 17 -18.75 3.42 -33.38
CA VAL A 17 -20.11 3.13 -32.90
C VAL A 17 -20.09 1.98 -31.90
N ASP A 18 -20.23 0.74 -32.34
CA ASP A 18 -20.22 -0.49 -31.54
C ASP A 18 -19.27 -1.56 -32.10
N THR A 19 -18.45 -1.18 -33.09
CA THR A 19 -17.55 -2.09 -33.78
C THR A 19 -16.11 -1.73 -33.44
N VAL A 20 -15.35 -2.73 -32.99
CA VAL A 20 -13.90 -2.61 -32.80
C VAL A 20 -13.20 -3.37 -33.92
N ARG A 21 -12.19 -2.74 -34.51
CA ARG A 21 -11.30 -3.35 -35.50
C ARG A 21 -9.86 -3.20 -35.04
N ILE A 22 -9.13 -4.30 -35.05
CA ILE A 22 -7.70 -4.32 -34.76
C ILE A 22 -7.00 -4.60 -36.08
N CYS A 23 -6.25 -3.61 -36.53
CA CYS A 23 -5.60 -3.61 -37.82
C CYS A 23 -4.08 -3.68 -37.66
N VAL A 24 -3.41 -4.46 -38.51
CA VAL A 24 -1.96 -4.48 -38.61
C VAL A 24 -1.53 -3.75 -39.87
N ILE A 25 -0.56 -2.86 -39.72
CA ILE A 25 0.01 -2.09 -40.81
C ILE A 25 1.27 -2.79 -41.30
N ARG A 26 1.22 -3.27 -42.55
CA ARG A 26 2.35 -3.91 -43.20
C ARG A 26 2.74 -3.17 -44.48
N LYS A 27 4.02 -3.27 -44.84
CA LYS A 27 4.54 -2.76 -46.11
C LYS A 27 4.06 -3.66 -47.25
N ARG A 28 3.60 -3.05 -48.35
CA ARG A 28 3.21 -3.76 -49.56
C ARG A 28 4.41 -4.50 -50.15
N SER A 29 4.17 -5.69 -50.69
CA SER A 29 5.16 -6.43 -51.46
C SER A 29 5.47 -5.69 -52.78
N PRO A 30 6.63 -5.93 -53.40
CA PRO A 30 6.98 -5.31 -54.68
C PRO A 30 5.97 -5.59 -55.80
N VAL A 31 5.26 -6.72 -55.73
CA VAL A 31 4.22 -7.12 -56.69
C VAL A 31 2.93 -6.31 -56.49
N GLU A 32 2.53 -6.06 -55.24
CA GLU A 32 1.36 -5.24 -54.90
C GLU A 32 1.56 -3.74 -55.26
N LEU A 33 2.81 -3.27 -55.28
CA LEU A 33 3.17 -1.89 -55.66
C LEU A 33 3.15 -1.66 -57.17
N GLN A 34 3.20 -2.72 -57.98
CA GLN A 34 3.19 -2.60 -59.45
C GLN A 34 1.80 -2.31 -60.02
N THR A 35 0.73 -2.51 -59.25
CA THR A 35 -0.63 -2.64 -59.79
C THR A 35 -1.54 -1.41 -59.70
N ARG A 36 -1.10 -0.26 -59.18
CA ARG A 36 -1.75 1.08 -59.27
C ARG A 36 -0.93 2.09 -58.45
N ASP A 37 -1.26 3.39 -58.55
CA ASP A 37 -0.79 4.44 -57.64
C ASP A 37 -1.32 4.17 -56.21
N VAL A 38 -0.65 3.28 -55.49
CA VAL A 38 -1.05 2.85 -54.14
C VAL A 38 0.05 3.20 -53.13
N THR A 39 -0.36 3.51 -51.90
CA THR A 39 0.54 3.86 -50.79
C THR A 39 1.57 2.75 -50.48
N GLU A 40 2.69 3.08 -49.85
CA GLU A 40 3.70 2.06 -49.49
C GLU A 40 3.18 1.03 -48.45
N TYR A 41 2.29 1.48 -47.57
CA TYR A 41 1.71 0.67 -46.50
C TYR A 41 0.24 0.35 -46.78
N LEU A 42 -0.18 -0.83 -46.33
CA LEU A 42 -1.57 -1.24 -46.28
C LEU A 42 -2.00 -1.58 -44.85
N VAL A 43 -3.30 -1.52 -44.62
CA VAL A 43 -3.94 -1.78 -43.33
C VAL A 43 -4.74 -3.06 -43.47
N ASP A 44 -4.31 -4.13 -42.81
CA ASP A 44 -5.02 -5.41 -42.79
C ASP A 44 -5.84 -5.51 -41.50
N PRO A 45 -7.18 -5.61 -41.57
CA PRO A 45 -7.99 -5.89 -40.39
C PRO A 45 -7.75 -7.35 -39.96
N VAL A 46 -7.14 -7.53 -38.79
CA VAL A 46 -6.84 -8.86 -38.22
C VAL A 46 -8.01 -9.36 -37.40
N TYR A 47 -8.58 -8.49 -36.57
CA TYR A 47 -9.76 -8.80 -35.75
C TYR A 47 -10.86 -7.77 -36.00
N THR A 48 -12.11 -8.22 -36.04
CA THR A 48 -13.29 -7.36 -36.10
C THR A 48 -14.41 -8.01 -35.30
N PHE A 49 -14.92 -7.28 -34.31
CA PHE A 49 -15.99 -7.74 -33.44
C PHE A 49 -16.92 -6.58 -33.08
N GLN A 50 -18.12 -6.92 -32.65
CA GLN A 50 -19.12 -5.98 -32.18
C GLN A 50 -19.24 -6.07 -30.67
N THR A 51 -19.56 -4.95 -30.04
CA THR A 51 -19.74 -4.83 -28.59
C THR A 51 -21.19 -4.44 -28.29
N ASP A 52 -21.63 -4.67 -27.06
CA ASP A 52 -22.97 -4.27 -26.59
C ASP A 52 -23.05 -2.79 -26.18
N TYR A 53 -21.96 -2.04 -26.39
CA TYR A 53 -21.84 -0.65 -25.97
C TYR A 53 -21.56 0.29 -27.14
N TYR A 54 -21.98 1.54 -27.01
CA TYR A 54 -21.44 2.62 -27.83
C TYR A 54 -20.05 3.02 -27.33
N ILE A 55 -19.05 2.83 -28.19
CA ILE A 55 -17.63 3.00 -27.92
C ILE A 55 -17.29 4.47 -27.72
N SER A 56 -16.79 4.78 -26.54
CA SER A 56 -16.34 6.11 -26.12
C SER A 56 -14.81 6.19 -26.02
N GLY A 57 -14.12 5.04 -25.91
CA GLY A 57 -12.66 4.99 -25.89
C GLY A 57 -12.10 3.57 -25.95
N LEU A 58 -10.83 3.45 -26.34
CA LEU A 58 -10.09 2.19 -26.42
C LEU A 58 -8.73 2.36 -25.73
N GLY A 59 -8.18 1.29 -25.16
CA GLY A 59 -6.88 1.24 -24.52
C GLY A 59 -6.23 -0.14 -24.59
N PRO A 60 -4.91 -0.29 -24.75
CA PRO A 60 -4.26 -1.58 -24.55
C PRO A 60 -4.00 -1.81 -23.06
N LEU A 61 -4.13 -3.05 -22.61
CA LEU A 61 -3.63 -3.53 -21.31
C LEU A 61 -2.88 -4.83 -21.55
N ASP A 62 -1.56 -4.74 -21.69
CA ASP A 62 -0.72 -5.85 -22.14
C ASP A 62 -1.26 -6.48 -23.45
N ASP A 63 -1.77 -7.72 -23.37
CA ASP A 63 -2.36 -8.49 -24.47
C ASP A 63 -3.89 -8.33 -24.59
N GLN A 64 -4.49 -7.52 -23.72
CA GLN A 64 -5.94 -7.32 -23.60
C GLN A 64 -6.37 -5.95 -24.10
N LEU A 65 -7.67 -5.80 -24.34
CA LEU A 65 -8.29 -4.54 -24.72
C LEU A 65 -9.08 -3.97 -23.54
N VAL A 66 -8.82 -2.71 -23.23
CA VAL A 66 -9.68 -1.87 -22.39
C VAL A 66 -10.63 -1.09 -23.28
N LEU A 67 -11.92 -1.16 -22.97
CA LEU A 67 -12.99 -0.51 -23.69
C LEU A 67 -13.77 0.36 -22.72
N LEU A 68 -13.93 1.64 -23.07
CA LEU A 68 -14.88 2.53 -22.42
C LEU A 68 -16.12 2.62 -23.31
N GLY A 69 -17.27 2.24 -22.78
CA GLY A 69 -18.52 2.19 -23.52
C GLY A 69 -19.70 2.74 -22.71
N VAL A 70 -20.75 3.15 -23.41
CA VAL A 70 -22.07 3.43 -22.81
C VAL A 70 -23.05 2.37 -23.29
N PRO A 71 -23.83 1.71 -22.42
CA PRO A 71 -24.82 0.72 -22.83
C PRO A 71 -25.76 1.28 -23.91
N LYS A 72 -26.08 0.46 -24.91
CA LYS A 72 -26.99 0.85 -26.02
C LYS A 72 -28.41 1.09 -25.53
N GLU A 73 -28.85 0.31 -24.54
CA GLU A 73 -30.18 0.39 -23.97
C GLU A 73 -30.25 1.46 -22.88
N CYS A 74 -31.34 2.21 -22.83
CA CYS A 74 -31.62 3.11 -21.72
C CYS A 74 -32.08 2.34 -20.48
N ASP A 75 -31.95 2.98 -19.32
CA ASP A 75 -32.50 2.46 -18.06
C ASP A 75 -34.02 2.29 -18.16
N ALA A 76 -34.53 1.11 -17.80
CA ALA A 76 -35.93 0.74 -18.02
C ALA A 76 -36.92 1.54 -17.15
N GLU A 77 -36.49 2.05 -16.00
CA GLU A 77 -37.35 2.79 -15.07
C GLU A 77 -37.38 4.29 -15.38
N THR A 78 -36.22 4.86 -15.71
CA THR A 78 -36.04 6.29 -15.91
C THR A 78 -36.07 6.71 -17.37
N GLY A 79 -35.84 5.78 -18.31
CA GLY A 79 -35.70 6.04 -19.74
C GLY A 79 -34.43 6.82 -20.12
N LYS A 80 -33.51 7.03 -19.16
CA LYS A 80 -32.29 7.82 -19.34
C LYS A 80 -31.09 6.93 -19.67
N ALA A 81 -29.97 7.57 -20.03
CA ALA A 81 -28.71 6.86 -20.28
C ALA A 81 -28.26 6.09 -19.03
N GLN A 82 -27.75 4.88 -19.25
CA GLN A 82 -27.14 4.08 -18.20
C GLN A 82 -25.71 4.55 -17.89
N ARG A 83 -25.14 4.05 -16.79
CA ARG A 83 -23.77 4.38 -16.39
C ARG A 83 -22.78 3.92 -17.46
N PRO A 84 -21.74 4.72 -17.77
CA PRO A 84 -20.66 4.26 -18.63
C PRO A 84 -19.92 3.12 -17.96
N VAL A 85 -19.44 2.20 -18.79
CA VAL A 85 -18.83 0.94 -18.39
C VAL A 85 -17.39 0.91 -18.90
N LEU A 86 -16.47 0.52 -18.03
CA LEU A 86 -15.11 0.17 -18.38
C LEU A 86 -14.97 -1.35 -18.38
N SER A 87 -14.67 -1.94 -19.54
CA SER A 87 -14.49 -3.38 -19.67
C SER A 87 -13.08 -3.74 -20.12
N VAL A 88 -12.52 -4.79 -19.54
CA VAL A 88 -11.30 -5.46 -20.00
C VAL A 88 -11.72 -6.73 -20.72
N ALA A 89 -11.26 -6.92 -21.95
CA ALA A 89 -11.63 -8.06 -22.76
C ALA A 89 -10.42 -8.68 -23.46
N ASP A 90 -10.46 -10.00 -23.63
CA ASP A 90 -9.63 -10.67 -24.62
C ASP A 90 -10.31 -10.53 -26.00
N TYR A 91 -9.49 -10.43 -27.04
CA TYR A 91 -9.90 -10.33 -28.44
C TYR A 91 -9.22 -11.37 -29.33
N LYS A 92 -8.42 -12.25 -28.73
CA LYS A 92 -7.85 -13.42 -29.41
C LYS A 92 -9.02 -14.30 -29.92
N ASP A 93 -8.80 -14.96 -31.05
CA ASP A 93 -9.81 -15.80 -31.74
C ASP A 93 -10.98 -15.06 -32.41
N CYS A 94 -10.87 -13.76 -32.66
CA CYS A 94 -11.90 -12.94 -33.32
C CYS A 94 -13.22 -12.82 -32.54
N GLU A 95 -13.22 -13.15 -31.24
CA GLU A 95 -14.37 -12.97 -30.35
C GLU A 95 -14.04 -11.94 -29.27
N PHE A 96 -15.03 -11.14 -28.87
CA PHE A 96 -14.92 -10.23 -27.74
C PHE A 96 -15.31 -10.98 -26.46
N CYS A 97 -14.32 -11.37 -25.66
CA CYS A 97 -14.54 -12.10 -24.42
C CYS A 97 -14.30 -11.17 -23.23
N GLU A 98 -15.37 -10.65 -22.63
CA GLU A 98 -15.28 -9.80 -21.44
C GLU A 98 -14.70 -10.58 -20.25
N LEU A 99 -13.61 -10.07 -19.68
CA LEU A 99 -12.94 -10.64 -18.52
C LEU A 99 -13.34 -9.90 -17.24
N SER A 100 -13.50 -8.59 -17.33
CA SER A 100 -13.88 -7.72 -16.20
C SER A 100 -14.66 -6.53 -16.71
N THR A 101 -15.71 -6.15 -16.00
CA THR A 101 -16.63 -5.09 -16.41
C THR A 101 -17.06 -4.28 -15.19
N ASP A 102 -16.75 -2.98 -15.18
CA ASP A 102 -17.04 -2.07 -14.08
C ASP A 102 -17.93 -0.89 -14.53
N SER A 103 -19.05 -0.69 -13.83
CA SER A 103 -19.93 0.47 -14.04
C SER A 103 -19.41 1.69 -13.28
N LEU A 104 -19.10 2.77 -14.01
CA LEU A 104 -18.50 3.98 -13.44
C LEU A 104 -19.58 4.92 -12.89
N ASN A 105 -19.42 5.32 -11.62
CA ASN A 105 -20.37 6.21 -10.96
C ASN A 105 -19.99 7.68 -11.17
N ILE A 106 -20.36 8.24 -12.32
CA ILE A 106 -20.03 9.61 -12.76
C ILE A 106 -21.20 10.56 -12.51
N ARG A 107 -20.95 11.77 -12.01
CA ARG A 107 -22.02 12.73 -11.68
C ARG A 107 -22.74 13.24 -12.95
N GLY A 108 -24.05 12.99 -13.00
CA GLY A 108 -24.93 13.42 -14.09
C GLY A 108 -24.81 12.56 -15.35
N TYR A 109 -24.39 11.30 -15.22
CA TYR A 109 -24.23 10.36 -16.33
C TYR A 109 -25.51 10.20 -17.16
N GLU A 110 -26.68 10.39 -16.55
CA GLU A 110 -27.99 10.23 -17.16
C GLU A 110 -28.24 11.23 -18.30
N GLU A 111 -27.53 12.36 -18.31
CA GLU A 111 -27.65 13.43 -19.31
C GLU A 111 -26.51 13.40 -20.35
N TYR A 112 -25.63 12.40 -20.28
CA TYR A 112 -24.47 12.29 -21.17
C TYR A 112 -24.65 11.19 -22.22
N SER A 113 -23.94 11.36 -23.33
CA SER A 113 -23.85 10.42 -24.44
C SER A 113 -22.46 9.80 -24.53
N CYS A 114 -22.28 8.79 -25.38
CA CYS A 114 -20.98 8.17 -25.63
C CYS A 114 -19.89 9.15 -26.12
N ASN A 115 -20.26 10.30 -26.70
CA ASN A 115 -19.27 11.28 -27.15
C ASN A 115 -18.78 12.21 -26.03
N ASP A 116 -19.48 12.26 -24.90
CA ASP A 116 -19.13 13.11 -23.74
C ASP A 116 -18.05 12.48 -22.87
N TYR A 117 -17.75 11.20 -23.10
CA TYR A 117 -16.68 10.47 -22.43
C TYR A 117 -15.43 10.37 -23.29
N TYR A 118 -14.29 10.45 -22.63
CA TYR A 118 -12.98 10.30 -23.23
C TYR A 118 -12.14 9.36 -22.39
N LEU A 119 -11.49 8.39 -23.03
CA LEU A 119 -10.51 7.52 -22.41
C LEU A 119 -9.12 7.97 -22.86
N ASP A 120 -8.28 8.30 -21.89
CA ASP A 120 -6.85 8.53 -22.08
C ASP A 120 -6.06 7.57 -21.18
N MET A 121 -4.75 7.43 -21.40
CA MET A 121 -3.95 6.44 -20.67
C MET A 121 -2.46 6.76 -20.59
N LEU A 122 -1.86 6.28 -19.51
CA LEU A 122 -0.43 6.08 -19.36
C LEU A 122 -0.13 4.59 -19.52
N ILE A 123 0.22 4.19 -20.75
CA ILE A 123 0.47 2.77 -21.09
C ILE A 123 1.58 2.19 -20.21
N GLU A 124 2.65 2.94 -19.95
CA GLU A 124 3.79 2.50 -19.13
C GLU A 124 3.41 2.21 -17.67
N GLU A 125 2.35 2.83 -17.16
CA GLU A 125 1.87 2.66 -15.78
C GLU A 125 0.58 1.82 -15.69
N ASN A 126 0.06 1.31 -16.83
CA ASN A 126 -1.26 0.69 -16.93
C ASN A 126 -2.37 1.53 -16.25
N ARG A 127 -2.33 2.85 -16.42
CA ARG A 127 -3.33 3.77 -15.86
C ARG A 127 -4.22 4.36 -16.94
N PHE A 128 -5.52 4.36 -16.66
CA PHE A 128 -6.55 4.84 -17.55
C PHE A 128 -7.27 6.02 -16.91
N PHE A 129 -7.43 7.09 -17.67
CA PHE A 129 -8.12 8.31 -17.26
C PHE A 129 -9.42 8.42 -18.05
N ILE A 130 -10.54 8.28 -17.35
CA ILE A 130 -11.87 8.46 -17.90
C ILE A 130 -12.31 9.88 -17.59
N VAL A 131 -12.35 10.72 -18.61
CA VAL A 131 -12.75 12.12 -18.51
C VAL A 131 -14.20 12.26 -18.94
N SER A 132 -14.99 12.91 -18.10
CA SER A 132 -16.38 13.31 -18.35
C SER A 132 -16.52 14.82 -18.13
N PRO A 133 -17.67 15.44 -18.49
CA PRO A 133 -17.85 16.88 -18.32
C PRO A 133 -17.70 17.39 -16.87
N LYS A 134 -17.91 16.54 -15.86
CA LYS A 134 -17.89 16.93 -14.44
C LYS A 134 -16.90 16.16 -13.56
N ASP A 135 -16.42 15.01 -14.01
CA ASP A 135 -15.54 14.13 -13.24
C ASP A 135 -14.40 13.57 -14.10
N ILE A 136 -13.28 13.29 -13.43
CA ILE A 136 -12.19 12.49 -13.97
C ILE A 136 -12.05 11.27 -13.05
N VAL A 137 -12.17 10.07 -13.63
CA VAL A 137 -12.01 8.80 -12.93
C VAL A 137 -10.69 8.17 -13.38
N ILE A 138 -9.91 7.69 -12.42
CA ILE A 138 -8.65 6.97 -12.69
C ILE A 138 -8.90 5.50 -12.44
N ALA A 139 -8.63 4.66 -13.43
CA ALA A 139 -8.68 3.21 -13.33
C ALA A 139 -7.28 2.62 -13.54
N SER A 140 -6.94 1.61 -12.76
CA SER A 140 -5.70 0.85 -12.87
C SER A 140 -5.97 -0.62 -12.52
N PRO A 141 -5.19 -1.57 -13.04
CA PRO A 141 -5.24 -2.95 -12.59
C PRO A 141 -5.09 -3.01 -11.07
N TYR A 142 -5.85 -3.90 -10.45
CA TYR A 142 -5.74 -4.14 -9.02
C TYR A 142 -4.37 -4.72 -8.71
N ASP A 143 -3.52 -3.91 -8.09
CA ASP A 143 -2.18 -4.32 -7.72
C ASP A 143 -2.11 -4.79 -6.26
N ILE A 144 -0.93 -5.29 -5.87
CA ILE A 144 -0.70 -5.74 -4.50
C ILE A 144 -0.74 -4.54 -3.53
N ASP A 145 -0.39 -3.33 -3.99
CA ASP A 145 -0.46 -2.12 -3.18
C ASP A 145 -1.90 -1.77 -2.81
N ASP A 146 -2.85 -1.93 -3.73
CA ASP A 146 -4.28 -1.75 -3.52
C ASP A 146 -4.83 -2.80 -2.56
N ARG A 147 -4.40 -4.06 -2.69
CA ARG A 147 -4.76 -5.12 -1.75
C ARG A 147 -4.29 -4.82 -0.34
N VAL A 148 -3.03 -4.40 -0.19
CA VAL A 148 -2.45 -4.03 1.11
C VAL A 148 -3.19 -2.83 1.69
N ASN A 149 -3.42 -1.78 0.88
CA ASN A 149 -4.19 -0.61 1.29
C ASN A 149 -5.59 -0.97 1.79
N TRP A 150 -6.29 -1.85 1.07
CA TRP A 150 -7.63 -2.30 1.45
C TRP A 150 -7.58 -3.04 2.78
N LEU A 151 -6.64 -3.97 2.96
CA LEU A 151 -6.48 -4.73 4.21
C LEU A 151 -6.18 -3.81 5.40
N THR A 152 -5.25 -2.87 5.24
CA THR A 152 -4.89 -1.89 6.27
C THR A 152 -6.08 -1.02 6.66
N LYS A 153 -6.84 -0.48 5.69
CA LYS A 153 -8.03 0.35 5.96
C LYS A 153 -9.14 -0.39 6.72
N HIS A 154 -9.20 -1.72 6.57
CA HIS A 154 -10.17 -2.57 7.27
C HIS A 154 -9.60 -3.22 8.54
N GLY A 155 -8.47 -2.73 9.06
CA GLY A 155 -7.86 -3.24 10.30
C GLY A 155 -7.26 -4.64 10.18
N ARG A 156 -7.14 -5.20 8.97
CA ARG A 156 -6.60 -6.55 8.72
C ARG A 156 -5.09 -6.52 8.50
N PHE A 157 -4.36 -5.92 9.45
CA PHE A 157 -2.93 -5.68 9.33
C PHE A 157 -2.10 -6.95 9.20
N GLU A 158 -2.40 -8.00 9.98
CA GLU A 158 -1.62 -9.25 9.91
C GLU A 158 -1.70 -9.88 8.52
N LYS A 159 -2.88 -9.87 7.90
CA LYS A 159 -3.05 -10.34 6.51
C LYS A 159 -2.29 -9.45 5.53
N ALA A 160 -2.24 -8.15 5.75
CA ALA A 160 -1.49 -7.22 4.92
C ALA A 160 0.02 -7.51 4.98
N ILE A 161 0.54 -7.81 6.19
CA ILE A 161 1.93 -8.22 6.39
C ILE A 161 2.21 -9.55 5.69
N THR A 162 1.34 -10.56 5.83
CA THR A 162 1.52 -11.86 5.15
C THR A 162 1.58 -11.70 3.63
N VAL A 163 0.68 -10.90 3.06
CA VAL A 163 0.68 -10.61 1.61
C VAL A 163 1.99 -9.95 1.17
N LEU A 164 2.53 -9.03 1.98
CA LEU A 164 3.82 -8.40 1.71
C LEU A 164 4.99 -9.39 1.84
N GLU A 165 4.97 -10.28 2.82
CA GLU A 165 6.02 -11.29 3.02
C GLU A 165 6.10 -12.28 1.85
N GLU A 166 4.95 -12.69 1.30
CA GLU A 166 4.86 -13.60 0.14
C GLU A 166 5.56 -13.04 -1.11
N ILE A 167 5.62 -11.72 -1.27
CA ILE A 167 6.17 -11.04 -2.45
C ILE A 167 7.58 -10.47 -2.23
N GLY A 168 8.22 -10.76 -1.10
CA GLY A 168 9.58 -10.30 -0.78
C GLY A 168 9.67 -9.10 0.17
N GLY A 169 8.57 -8.74 0.83
CA GLY A 169 8.52 -7.83 1.98
C GLY A 169 8.35 -6.34 1.66
N LYS A 170 8.33 -5.96 0.39
CA LYS A 170 8.21 -4.57 -0.06
C LYS A 170 7.61 -4.46 -1.46
N THR A 171 6.80 -3.43 -1.68
CA THR A 171 6.24 -2.99 -2.96
C THR A 171 6.70 -1.57 -3.28
N MET A 172 6.12 -0.94 -4.32
CA MET A 172 6.42 0.45 -4.67
C MET A 172 5.95 1.42 -3.57
N LYS A 173 4.79 1.16 -2.96
CA LYS A 173 4.18 2.06 -1.96
C LYS A 173 4.29 1.56 -0.51
N HIS A 174 4.42 0.25 -0.28
CA HIS A 174 4.35 -0.36 1.05
C HIS A 174 5.54 -1.24 1.37
N SER A 175 5.77 -1.47 2.66
CA SER A 175 6.74 -2.43 3.18
C SER A 175 6.19 -3.07 4.46
N VAL A 176 6.72 -4.24 4.82
CA VAL A 176 6.37 -4.89 6.09
C VAL A 176 6.61 -3.96 7.28
N VAL A 177 7.65 -3.13 7.20
CA VAL A 177 7.98 -2.14 8.24
C VAL A 177 6.91 -1.05 8.31
N THR A 178 6.53 -0.44 7.18
CA THR A 178 5.56 0.66 7.18
C THR A 178 4.17 0.20 7.62
N VAL A 179 3.70 -0.94 7.12
CA VAL A 179 2.41 -1.52 7.55
C VAL A 179 2.49 -2.00 9.00
N GLY A 180 3.63 -2.55 9.40
CA GLY A 180 3.88 -2.96 10.78
C GLY A 180 3.82 -1.81 11.77
N VAL A 181 4.39 -0.64 11.45
CA VAL A 181 4.28 0.56 12.29
C VAL A 181 2.83 1.04 12.40
N GLN A 182 2.07 1.02 11.30
CA GLN A 182 0.64 1.34 11.34
C GLN A 182 -0.14 0.34 12.21
N TYR A 183 0.24 -0.93 12.17
CA TYR A 183 -0.36 -1.95 13.03
C TYR A 183 -0.01 -1.74 14.51
N LEU A 184 1.24 -1.37 14.82
CA LEU A 184 1.65 -0.98 16.17
C LEU A 184 0.83 0.19 16.68
N ASP A 185 0.66 1.24 15.87
CA ASP A 185 -0.14 2.42 16.24
C ASP A 185 -1.60 2.03 16.54
N HIS A 186 -2.16 1.10 15.75
CA HIS A 186 -3.49 0.56 16.02
C HIS A 186 -3.55 -0.24 17.32
N LEU A 187 -2.61 -1.15 17.59
CA LEU A 187 -2.58 -1.95 18.81
C LEU A 187 -2.40 -1.09 20.07
N LEU A 188 -1.56 -0.05 20.00
CA LEU A 188 -1.38 0.91 21.09
C LEU A 188 -2.67 1.70 21.37
N ALA A 189 -3.41 2.09 20.32
CA ALA A 189 -4.70 2.77 20.45
C ALA A 189 -5.78 1.87 21.06
N GLU A 190 -5.78 0.57 20.74
CA GLU A 190 -6.70 -0.44 21.30
C GLU A 190 -6.25 -0.99 22.67
N HIS A 191 -5.17 -0.44 23.25
CA HIS A 191 -4.58 -0.86 24.53
C HIS A 191 -4.08 -2.33 24.57
N LEU A 192 -3.78 -2.93 23.42
CA LEU A 192 -3.25 -4.28 23.27
C LEU A 192 -1.70 -4.27 23.35
N TYR A 193 -1.18 -3.90 24.51
CA TYR A 193 0.25 -3.59 24.68
C TYR A 193 1.19 -4.80 24.55
N GLU A 194 0.74 -5.99 24.98
CA GLU A 194 1.55 -7.21 24.89
C GLU A 194 1.77 -7.64 23.44
N GLU A 195 0.70 -7.65 22.65
CA GLU A 195 0.76 -7.93 21.21
C GLU A 195 1.59 -6.89 20.48
N ALA A 196 1.44 -5.61 20.86
CA ALA A 196 2.25 -4.52 20.31
C ALA A 196 3.74 -4.73 20.60
N ALA A 197 4.12 -5.18 21.80
CA ALA A 197 5.52 -5.41 22.15
C ALA A 197 6.15 -6.54 21.31
N ILE A 198 5.42 -7.65 21.13
CA ILE A 198 5.85 -8.78 20.28
C ILE A 198 6.00 -8.33 18.82
N LEU A 199 5.01 -7.60 18.32
CA LEU A 199 5.02 -7.05 16.97
C LEU A 199 6.19 -6.09 16.76
N CYS A 200 6.48 -5.24 17.75
CA CYS A 200 7.60 -4.29 17.70
C CYS A 200 8.93 -5.02 17.55
N ALA A 201 9.16 -6.09 18.33
CA ALA A 201 10.35 -6.92 18.21
C ALA A 201 10.48 -7.55 16.81
N ARG A 202 9.37 -8.03 16.24
CA ARG A 202 9.30 -8.64 14.91
C ARG A 202 9.66 -7.66 13.79
N ILE A 203 9.17 -6.42 13.87
CA ILE A 203 9.36 -5.42 12.82
C ILE A 203 10.72 -4.73 12.93
N CYS A 204 11.14 -4.35 14.14
CA CYS A 204 12.33 -3.53 14.33
C CYS A 204 13.63 -4.29 14.01
N LYS A 205 13.70 -5.60 14.27
CA LYS A 205 14.88 -6.44 14.02
C LYS A 205 16.18 -5.72 14.48
N ASN A 206 17.06 -5.36 13.54
CA ASN A 206 18.35 -4.70 13.78
C ASN A 206 18.31 -3.17 13.57
N ASP A 207 17.16 -2.59 13.23
CA ASP A 207 17.02 -1.15 12.98
C ASP A 207 16.92 -0.39 14.31
N LYS A 208 18.03 0.24 14.69
CA LYS A 208 18.14 1.02 15.93
C LYS A 208 17.21 2.23 15.94
N VAL A 209 17.13 2.96 14.82
CA VAL A 209 16.32 4.18 14.74
C VAL A 209 14.84 3.84 14.89
N LEU A 210 14.41 2.75 14.24
CA LEU A 210 13.04 2.29 14.37
C LEU A 210 12.71 1.84 15.80
N TRP A 211 13.62 1.11 16.45
CA TRP A 211 13.48 0.73 17.86
C TRP A 211 13.28 1.94 18.77
N GLU A 212 14.15 2.94 18.68
CA GLU A 212 14.07 4.14 19.53
C GLU A 212 12.73 4.87 19.32
N ASN A 213 12.32 5.06 18.07
CA ASN A 213 11.04 5.69 17.74
C ASN A 213 9.84 4.92 18.29
N GLN A 214 9.82 3.59 18.18
CA GLN A 214 8.70 2.80 18.71
C GLN A 214 8.70 2.80 20.24
N ILE A 215 9.86 2.69 20.90
CA ILE A 215 9.93 2.71 22.37
C ILE A 215 9.43 4.05 22.93
N LEU A 216 9.70 5.16 22.26
CA LEU A 216 9.12 6.46 22.65
C LEU A 216 7.59 6.46 22.61
N LYS A 217 6.96 5.80 21.63
CA LYS A 217 5.49 5.63 21.61
C LYS A 217 4.98 4.81 22.79
N PHE A 218 5.70 3.75 23.19
CA PHE A 218 5.38 3.00 24.42
C PHE A 218 5.55 3.85 25.68
N ALA A 219 6.51 4.79 25.70
CA ALA A 219 6.68 5.74 26.80
C ALA A 219 5.49 6.68 26.96
N GLU A 220 4.93 7.17 25.85
CA GLU A 220 3.77 8.08 25.85
C GLU A 220 2.53 7.44 26.50
N VAL A 221 2.36 6.12 26.35
CA VAL A 221 1.27 5.36 26.97
C VAL A 221 1.63 4.73 28.33
N ASN A 222 2.83 5.02 28.87
CA ASN A 222 3.36 4.44 30.12
C ASN A 222 3.38 2.90 30.14
N GLN A 223 3.81 2.29 29.05
CA GLN A 223 3.91 0.83 28.87
C GLN A 223 5.33 0.37 28.53
N LEU A 224 6.36 1.08 29.02
CA LEU A 224 7.75 0.69 28.79
C LEU A 224 8.09 -0.67 29.43
N ARG A 225 7.42 -1.02 30.53
CA ARG A 225 7.61 -2.34 31.17
C ARG A 225 7.26 -3.49 30.23
N THR A 226 6.23 -3.34 29.41
CA THR A 226 5.71 -4.38 28.49
C THR A 226 6.68 -4.64 27.33
N ILE A 227 7.31 -3.59 26.79
CA ILE A 227 8.32 -3.72 25.72
C ILE A 227 9.71 -4.10 26.24
N SER A 228 10.03 -3.78 27.49
CA SER A 228 11.35 -4.00 28.11
C SER A 228 11.96 -5.41 27.93
N PRO A 229 11.20 -6.53 27.91
CA PRO A 229 11.79 -7.85 27.73
C PRO A 229 12.39 -8.04 26.34
N TYR A 230 11.84 -7.35 25.34
CA TYR A 230 12.15 -7.49 23.92
C TYR A 230 13.20 -6.49 23.42
N VAL A 231 13.48 -5.42 24.17
CA VAL A 231 14.46 -4.40 23.79
C VAL A 231 15.85 -5.05 23.63
N PRO A 232 16.65 -4.66 22.62
CA PRO A 232 18.00 -5.18 22.44
C PRO A 232 18.89 -4.91 23.67
N LYS A 233 19.50 -5.97 24.22
CA LYS A 233 20.38 -5.92 25.42
C LYS A 233 21.84 -6.24 25.10
N THR A 234 22.15 -6.61 23.86
CA THR A 234 23.53 -6.91 23.44
C THR A 234 24.24 -5.63 23.04
N GLN A 235 25.54 -5.54 23.34
CA GLN A 235 26.32 -4.32 23.08
C GLN A 235 26.36 -3.94 21.60
N GLU A 236 26.37 -4.92 20.70
CA GLU A 236 26.37 -4.71 19.24
C GLU A 236 25.08 -4.04 18.75
N GLN A 237 23.95 -4.41 19.35
CA GLN A 237 22.61 -3.89 19.02
C GLN A 237 22.14 -2.80 19.99
N ALA A 238 23.02 -2.32 20.88
CA ALA A 238 22.66 -1.34 21.89
C ALA A 238 22.07 -0.08 21.24
N LEU A 239 20.97 0.38 21.84
CA LEU A 239 20.30 1.64 21.53
C LEU A 239 20.97 2.80 22.27
N SER A 240 20.46 4.02 22.09
CA SER A 240 20.88 5.16 22.89
C SER A 240 20.70 4.90 24.39
N PRO A 241 21.68 5.26 25.25
CA PRO A 241 21.58 5.13 26.71
C PRO A 241 20.31 5.71 27.31
N GLN A 242 19.79 6.78 26.70
CA GLN A 242 18.56 7.47 27.13
C GLN A 242 17.32 6.57 27.09
N ILE A 243 17.27 5.60 26.16
CA ILE A 243 16.14 4.68 26.03
C ILE A 243 16.11 3.71 27.21
N TYR A 244 17.27 3.15 27.57
CA TYR A 244 17.38 2.29 28.74
C TYR A 244 17.06 3.08 30.01
N GLU A 245 17.54 4.31 30.13
CA GLU A 245 17.25 5.22 31.24
C GLU A 245 15.74 5.48 31.41
N LEU A 246 15.00 5.71 30.32
CA LEU A 246 13.54 5.86 30.36
C LEU A 246 12.84 4.62 30.93
N ILE A 247 13.28 3.42 30.51
CA ILE A 247 12.70 2.17 31.01
C ILE A 247 12.98 2.01 32.51
N PHE A 248 14.22 2.29 32.96
CA PHE A 248 14.56 2.31 34.39
C PHE A 248 13.66 3.27 35.17
N TYR A 249 13.38 4.47 34.64
CA TYR A 249 12.53 5.44 35.31
C TYR A 249 11.08 5.00 35.47
N GLU A 250 10.53 4.27 34.51
CA GLU A 250 9.18 3.72 34.63
C GLU A 250 9.13 2.60 35.68
N TYR A 251 10.11 1.68 35.66
CA TYR A 251 10.23 0.64 36.68
C TYR A 251 10.40 1.23 38.09
N LEU A 252 11.29 2.22 38.24
CA LEU A 252 11.56 2.89 39.52
C LEU A 252 10.28 3.39 40.19
N LYS A 253 9.34 3.94 39.40
CA LYS A 253 8.08 4.53 39.90
C LYS A 253 6.99 3.51 40.20
N VAL A 254 6.91 2.42 39.43
CA VAL A 254 5.73 1.53 39.42
C VAL A 254 6.04 0.15 40.00
N ASP A 255 7.25 -0.37 39.83
CA ASP A 255 7.62 -1.72 40.22
C ASP A 255 9.05 -1.77 40.81
N PRO A 256 9.18 -1.63 42.15
CA PRO A 256 10.47 -1.67 42.84
C PRO A 256 11.24 -2.97 42.62
N HIS A 257 10.54 -4.11 42.61
CA HIS A 257 11.16 -5.43 42.42
C HIS A 257 11.62 -5.61 40.98
N GLY A 258 10.81 -5.19 40.02
CA GLY A 258 11.20 -5.16 38.61
C GLY A 258 12.41 -4.26 38.37
N PHE A 259 12.47 -3.10 39.03
CA PHE A 259 13.63 -2.20 38.97
C PHE A 259 14.92 -2.88 39.43
N LEU A 260 14.91 -3.53 40.61
CA LEU A 260 16.08 -4.26 41.10
C LEU A 260 16.50 -5.37 40.12
N LYS A 261 15.53 -6.10 39.58
CA LYS A 261 15.77 -7.18 38.61
C LYS A 261 16.45 -6.66 37.34
N ILE A 262 15.97 -5.56 36.75
CA ILE A 262 16.60 -5.01 35.54
C ILE A 262 18.00 -4.45 35.80
N VAL A 263 18.27 -3.89 36.99
CA VAL A 263 19.63 -3.46 37.40
C VAL A 263 20.59 -4.65 37.45
N GLN A 264 20.12 -5.81 37.93
CA GLN A 264 20.92 -7.04 38.00
C GLN A 264 21.14 -7.70 36.64
N GLU A 265 20.15 -7.67 35.75
CA GLU A 265 20.19 -8.37 34.47
C GLU A 265 20.88 -7.59 33.34
N TRP A 266 20.71 -6.25 33.30
CA TRP A 266 21.17 -5.45 32.17
C TRP A 266 22.64 -5.07 32.30
N ASN A 267 23.38 -5.17 31.19
CA ASN A 267 24.78 -4.79 31.16
C ASN A 267 24.93 -3.28 31.48
N PRO A 268 25.75 -2.88 32.47
CA PRO A 268 25.91 -1.47 32.85
C PRO A 268 26.43 -0.55 31.74
N THR A 269 27.05 -1.09 30.69
CA THR A 269 27.51 -0.30 29.54
C THR A 269 26.37 0.24 28.67
N LEU A 270 25.14 -0.26 28.84
CA LEU A 270 23.96 0.16 28.06
C LEU A 270 23.39 1.50 28.52
N TYR A 271 23.65 1.93 29.76
CA TYR A 271 23.06 3.13 30.34
C TYR A 271 24.08 3.92 31.15
N LYS A 272 23.81 5.19 31.44
CA LYS A 272 24.71 5.98 32.30
C LYS A 272 24.37 5.72 33.76
N SER A 273 25.14 4.84 34.42
CA SER A 273 24.92 4.49 35.84
C SER A 273 24.76 5.71 36.76
N GLY A 274 25.55 6.77 36.55
CA GLY A 274 25.44 8.01 37.34
C GLY A 274 24.08 8.72 37.20
N VAL A 275 23.44 8.64 36.03
CA VAL A 275 22.11 9.22 35.79
C VAL A 275 21.04 8.42 36.55
N ILE A 276 21.15 7.09 36.56
CA ILE A 276 20.24 6.22 37.31
C ILE A 276 20.42 6.39 38.81
N VAL A 277 21.66 6.42 39.31
CA VAL A 277 21.98 6.67 40.73
C VAL A 277 21.33 7.95 41.22
N ASN A 278 21.52 9.06 40.51
CA ASN A 278 20.90 10.34 40.88
C ASN A 278 19.37 10.23 40.94
N LYS A 279 18.75 9.53 39.98
CA LYS A 279 17.29 9.36 39.97
C LYS A 279 16.78 8.50 41.12
N VAL A 280 17.49 7.43 41.48
CA VAL A 280 17.16 6.58 42.63
C VAL A 280 17.27 7.38 43.93
N LEU A 281 18.33 8.18 44.10
CA LEU A 281 18.49 9.06 45.26
C LEU A 281 17.35 10.07 45.38
N GLU A 282 16.95 10.72 44.28
CA GLU A 282 15.78 11.60 44.25
C GLU A 282 14.49 10.86 44.64
N HIS A 283 14.30 9.64 44.13
CA HIS A 283 13.12 8.84 44.42
C HIS A 283 13.05 8.42 45.89
N LEU A 284 14.18 8.05 46.50
CA LEU A 284 14.28 7.66 47.92
C LEU A 284 13.85 8.77 48.91
N LEU A 285 13.92 10.04 48.50
CA LEU A 285 13.47 11.19 49.28
C LEU A 285 11.94 11.29 49.34
N THR A 286 11.25 10.76 48.34
CA THR A 286 9.80 10.95 48.16
C THR A 286 8.98 9.66 48.36
N THR A 287 9.63 8.50 48.24
CA THR A 287 8.95 7.20 48.29
C THR A 287 8.59 6.75 49.71
N GLU A 288 7.37 6.23 49.86
CA GLU A 288 6.83 5.63 51.10
C GLU A 288 6.99 4.10 51.14
N VAL A 289 7.37 3.49 50.02
CA VAL A 289 7.64 2.05 49.86
C VAL A 289 8.92 1.64 50.60
N ASP A 290 9.04 0.35 50.92
CA ASP A 290 10.25 -0.21 51.55
C ASP A 290 11.52 0.19 50.76
N LYS A 291 12.39 0.93 51.45
CA LYS A 291 13.60 1.50 50.89
C LYS A 291 14.69 0.46 50.69
N ASN A 292 14.59 -0.71 51.30
CA ASN A 292 15.62 -1.75 51.23
C ASN A 292 15.92 -2.18 49.79
N ILE A 293 14.89 -2.35 48.96
CA ILE A 293 15.03 -2.76 47.55
C ILE A 293 15.83 -1.72 46.76
N TYR A 294 15.51 -0.43 46.96
CA TYR A 294 16.18 0.66 46.29
C TYR A 294 17.62 0.86 46.79
N LEU A 295 17.88 0.63 48.08
CA LEU A 295 19.23 0.67 48.64
C LEU A 295 20.11 -0.48 48.11
N GLU A 296 19.55 -1.67 47.93
CA GLU A 296 20.23 -2.79 47.28
C GLU A 296 20.55 -2.47 45.82
N ALA A 297 19.58 -1.97 45.06
CA ALA A 297 19.81 -1.54 43.68
C ALA A 297 20.87 -0.44 43.58
N LEU A 298 20.86 0.52 44.52
CA LEU A 298 21.85 1.59 44.59
C LEU A 298 23.26 1.05 44.86
N ALA A 299 23.40 0.08 45.77
CA ALA A 299 24.69 -0.56 46.05
C ALA A 299 25.25 -1.24 44.80
N LEU A 300 24.43 -1.96 44.03
CA LEU A 300 24.83 -2.57 42.75
C LEU A 300 25.26 -1.51 41.73
N LEU A 301 24.50 -0.43 41.58
CA LEU A 301 24.81 0.66 40.64
C LEU A 301 26.15 1.35 40.96
N TYR A 302 26.51 1.50 42.24
CA TYR A 302 27.83 2.01 42.64
C TYR A 302 28.97 1.03 42.35
N CYS A 303 28.72 -0.29 42.40
CA CYS A 303 29.72 -1.28 41.99
C CYS A 303 29.97 -1.29 40.48
N TYR A 304 29.04 -0.75 39.68
CA TYR A 304 29.16 -0.66 38.22
C TYR A 304 29.77 0.65 37.72
N GLN A 305 30.15 1.58 38.62
CA GLN A 305 30.85 2.81 38.27
C GLN A 305 32.35 2.59 38.02
#